data_AF-A0A1F6WHI5-F1
#
_entry.id   AF-A0A1F6WHI5-F1
#
_cell.length_a   1.000
_cell.length_b   1.000
_cell.length_c   1.000
_cell.angle_alpha   90.00
_cell.angle_beta   90.00
_cell.angle_gamma   90.00
#
_symmetry.space_group_name_H-M   'P 1'
#
loop_
_entity.id
_entity.type
_entity.pdbx_description
1 polymer ?
#
loop_
_entity_poly.entity_id
_entity_poly.type
_entity_poly.pdbx_seq_one_letter_code
_entity_poly.pdbx_strand_id
1 'polypeptide(L)'
;MPEEFKKERYFEGHSLELIEKTLGMKIPDRAFKNDDFARLLNEYLTELKNYKDIIASKTKKENMETEKRIVDLVEKIKEVLKKIPNSRPELN
;
A
#
# COMPACT_ATOMS: atom_id res chain seq x y z
N MET A 1 -5.98 21.77 3.26
CA MET A 1 -4.81 21.10 2.66
C MET A 1 -5.21 20.55 1.30
N PRO A 2 -4.45 20.82 0.22
CA PRO A 2 -4.74 20.28 -1.12
C PRO A 2 -4.71 18.74 -1.13
N GLU A 3 -5.50 18.10 -1.98
CA GLU A 3 -5.57 16.63 -2.11
C GLU A 3 -4.23 15.99 -2.51
N GLU A 4 -3.37 16.73 -3.20
CA GLU A 4 -2.02 16.30 -3.60
C GLU A 4 -1.08 16.09 -2.40
N PHE A 5 -1.21 16.93 -1.36
CA PHE A 5 -0.38 16.84 -0.14
C PHE A 5 -0.62 15.58 0.69
N LYS A 6 -1.78 14.91 0.52
CA LYS A 6 -2.04 13.65 1.22
C LYS A 6 -1.31 12.50 0.55
N LYS A 7 -1.26 12.45 -0.78
CA LYS A 7 -0.58 11.37 -1.52
C LYS A 7 0.92 11.35 -1.29
N GLU A 8 1.58 12.51 -1.30
CA GLU A 8 3.03 12.58 -1.08
C GLU A 8 3.45 12.00 0.28
N ARG A 9 2.63 12.17 1.33
CA ARG A 9 2.92 11.58 2.65
C ARG A 9 2.78 10.06 2.72
N TYR A 10 1.94 9.45 1.87
CA TYR A 10 1.88 7.98 1.79
C TYR A 10 3.07 7.41 1.02
N PHE A 11 3.74 8.20 0.17
CA PHE A 11 4.72 7.70 -0.77
C PHE A 11 6.13 8.24 -0.52
N GLU A 12 6.41 8.82 0.65
CA GLU A 12 7.77 9.24 1.06
C GLU A 12 8.75 8.06 0.93
N GLY A 13 9.40 7.95 -0.23
CA GLY A 13 10.35 6.88 -0.58
C GLY A 13 9.76 5.64 -1.27
N HIS A 14 8.46 5.60 -1.60
CA HIS A 14 7.82 4.47 -2.28
C HIS A 14 6.98 4.92 -3.47
N SER A 15 7.38 4.58 -4.70
CA SER A 15 6.61 4.92 -5.91
C SER A 15 5.24 4.24 -5.91
N LEU A 16 4.16 5.02 -6.09
CA LEU A 16 2.80 4.50 -6.31
C LEU A 16 2.80 3.39 -7.38
N GLU A 17 3.53 3.60 -8.47
CA GLU A 17 3.68 2.61 -9.55
C GLU A 17 4.25 1.26 -9.08
N LEU A 18 5.20 1.27 -8.14
CA LEU A 18 5.78 0.05 -7.59
C LEU A 18 4.73 -0.71 -6.76
N ILE A 19 3.93 0.03 -6.00
CA ILE A 19 2.87 -0.54 -5.17
C ILE A 19 1.77 -1.12 -6.06
N GLU A 20 1.32 -0.38 -7.08
CA GLU A 20 0.37 -0.89 -8.06
C GLU A 20 0.88 -2.13 -8.79
N LYS A 21 2.18 -2.19 -9.10
CA LYS A 21 2.83 -3.36 -9.70
C LYS A 21 2.84 -4.56 -8.75
N THR A 22 3.15 -4.36 -7.47
CA THR A 22 3.11 -5.42 -6.45
C THR A 22 1.68 -5.92 -6.21
N LEU A 23 0.71 -5.00 -6.19
CA LEU A 23 -0.71 -5.32 -6.04
C LEU A 23 -1.30 -5.94 -7.32
N GLY A 24 -0.63 -5.80 -8.47
CA GLY A 24 -1.15 -6.23 -9.77
C GLY A 24 -2.42 -5.49 -10.19
N MET A 25 -2.71 -4.34 -9.61
CA MET A 25 -3.91 -3.55 -9.88
C MET A 25 -3.66 -2.06 -9.66
N LYS A 26 -4.42 -1.24 -10.38
CA LYS A 26 -4.41 0.22 -10.22
C LYS A 26 -5.14 0.62 -8.93
N ILE A 27 -4.58 1.58 -8.21
CA ILE A 27 -5.21 2.18 -7.03
C ILE A 27 -6.01 3.40 -7.50
N PRO A 28 -7.35 3.38 -7.44
CA PRO A 28 -8.15 4.53 -7.83
C PRO A 28 -7.94 5.68 -6.83
N ASP A 29 -8.02 6.93 -7.29
CA ASP A 29 -7.88 8.12 -6.43
C ASP A 29 -8.83 8.13 -5.23
N ARG A 30 -10.04 7.58 -5.40
CA ARG A 30 -11.02 7.45 -4.33
C ARG A 30 -10.58 6.49 -3.22
N ALA A 31 -9.65 5.58 -3.50
CA ALA A 31 -9.11 4.69 -2.47
C ALA A 31 -8.43 5.46 -1.35
N PHE A 32 -7.73 6.57 -1.67
CA PHE A 32 -7.12 7.44 -0.65
C PHE A 32 -8.13 8.18 0.24
N LYS A 33 -9.43 8.15 -0.11
CA LYS A 33 -10.53 8.67 0.71
C LYS A 33 -11.20 7.60 1.57
N ASN A 34 -10.81 6.34 1.41
CA ASN A 34 -11.30 5.22 2.23
C ASN A 34 -10.35 5.01 3.41
N ASP A 35 -10.86 5.16 4.64
CA ASP A 35 -10.05 5.04 5.85
C ASP A 35 -9.40 3.67 6.02
N ASP A 36 -10.09 2.58 5.65
CA ASP A 36 -9.52 1.23 5.71
C ASP A 36 -8.36 1.07 4.72
N PHE A 37 -8.50 1.55 3.49
CA PHE A 37 -7.42 1.53 2.51
C PHE A 37 -6.24 2.36 2.99
N ALA A 38 -6.47 3.58 3.47
CA ALA A 38 -5.42 4.47 3.96
C ALA A 38 -4.66 3.85 5.15
N ARG A 39 -5.39 3.21 6.07
CA ARG A 39 -4.82 2.49 7.22
C ARG A 39 -3.97 1.30 6.77
N LEU A 40 -4.53 0.42 5.95
CA LEU A 40 -3.83 -0.77 5.45
C LEU A 40 -2.60 -0.41 4.61
N LEU A 41 -2.71 0.63 3.77
CA LEU A 41 -1.58 1.12 2.98
C LEU A 41 -0.45 1.62 3.89
N ASN A 42 -0.79 2.36 4.95
CA ASN A 42 0.20 2.83 5.92
C ASN A 42 0.88 1.68 6.70
N GLU A 43 0.10 0.67 7.10
CA GLU A 43 0.64 -0.55 7.74
C GLU A 43 1.59 -1.29 6.79
N TYR A 44 1.21 -1.46 5.52
CA TYR A 44 2.04 -2.10 4.50
C TYR A 44 3.36 -1.36 4.27
N LEU A 45 3.34 -0.04 4.17
CA LEU A 45 4.55 0.78 4.01
C LEU A 45 5.48 0.70 5.21
N THR A 46 4.90 0.66 6.43
CA THR A 46 5.66 0.49 7.66
C THR A 46 6.36 -0.86 7.69
N GLU A 47 5.65 -1.94 7.35
CA GLU A 47 6.23 -3.28 7.30
C GLU A 47 7.30 -3.41 6.20
N LEU A 48 7.14 -2.75 5.05
CA LEU A 48 8.18 -2.67 4.03
C LEU A 48 9.44 -1.97 4.53
N LYS A 49 9.29 -0.89 5.31
CA LYS A 49 10.43 -0.19 5.91
C LYS A 49 11.14 -1.09 6.92
N ASN A 50 10.38 -1.78 7.78
CA ASN A 50 10.91 -2.75 8.74
C ASN A 50 11.65 -3.89 8.02
N TYR A 51 11.08 -4.42 6.94
CA TYR A 51 11.71 -5.47 6.13
C TYR A 51 13.05 -5.03 5.54
N LYS A 52 13.14 -3.80 5.01
CA LYS A 52 14.41 -3.23 4.53
C LYS A 52 15.47 -3.16 5.63
N ASP A 53 15.07 -2.77 6.84
CA ASP A 53 15.96 -2.68 8.00
C ASP A 53 16.43 -4.07 8.48
N ILE A 54 15.52 -5.05 8.51
CA ILE A 54 15.82 -6.46 8.84
C ILE A 54 16.79 -7.08 7.82
N ILE A 55 16.58 -6.82 6.53
CA ILE A 55 17.51 -7.27 5.47
C ILE A 55 18.89 -6.64 5.69
N ALA A 56 18.96 -5.34 6.00
CA ALA A 56 20.22 -4.66 6.29
C ALA A 56 20.92 -5.27 7.52
N SER A 57 20.14 -5.66 8.54
CA SER A 57 20.63 -6.28 9.79
C SER A 57 20.93 -7.78 9.69
N LYS A 58 20.59 -8.45 8.57
CA LYS A 58 20.81 -9.89 8.29
C LYS A 58 20.16 -10.87 9.28
N THR A 59 19.10 -10.47 9.99
CA THR A 59 18.39 -11.36 10.94
C THR A 59 17.35 -12.23 10.23
N LYS A 60 17.71 -13.49 9.95
CA LYS A 60 16.94 -14.40 9.08
C LYS A 60 15.56 -14.82 9.61
N LYS A 61 15.36 -14.82 10.93
CA LYS A 61 14.10 -15.31 11.57
C LYS A 61 13.00 -14.26 11.56
N GLU A 62 13.35 -12.99 11.80
CA GLU A 62 12.41 -11.85 11.73
C GLU A 62 11.98 -11.60 10.28
N ASN A 63 12.85 -11.91 9.31
CA ASN A 63 12.56 -11.81 7.88
C ASN A 63 11.29 -12.57 7.47
N MET A 64 11.17 -13.84 7.88
CA MET A 64 10.03 -14.68 7.49
C MET A 64 8.69 -14.21 8.07
N GLU A 65 8.70 -13.60 9.26
CA GLU A 65 7.46 -13.11 9.88
C GLU A 65 6.99 -11.81 9.22
N THR A 66 7.92 -10.87 8.99
CA THR A 66 7.63 -9.64 8.26
C THR A 66 7.18 -9.92 6.83
N GLU A 67 7.79 -10.89 6.13
CA GLU A 67 7.36 -11.32 4.79
C GLU A 67 5.91 -11.81 4.78
N LYS A 68 5.51 -12.63 5.75
CA LYS A 68 4.12 -13.12 5.87
C LYS A 68 3.14 -11.97 6.11
N ARG A 69 3.50 -11.01 6.97
CA ARG A 69 2.66 -9.83 7.25
C ARG A 69 2.48 -8.96 6.01
N ILE A 70 3.56 -8.74 5.24
CA ILE A 70 3.49 -8.00 3.97
C ILE A 70 2.52 -8.68 2.99
N VAL A 71 2.59 -10.01 2.84
CA VAL A 71 1.69 -10.76 1.95
C VAL A 71 0.23 -10.63 2.40
N ASP A 72 -0.04 -10.78 3.70
CA ASP A 72 -1.40 -10.63 4.25
C ASP A 72 -1.96 -9.21 4.04
N LEU A 73 -1.14 -8.18 4.25
CA LEU A 73 -1.51 -6.78 4.00
C LEU A 73 -1.80 -6.53 2.53
N VAL A 74 -1.01 -7.10 1.62
CA VAL A 74 -1.24 -7.01 0.17
C VAL A 74 -2.60 -7.59 -0.20
N GLU A 75 -2.96 -8.77 0.33
CA GLU A 75 -4.25 -9.39 0.05
C GLU A 75 -5.41 -8.55 0.62
N LYS A 76 -5.30 -8.06 1.85
CA LYS A 76 -6.30 -7.17 2.47
C LYS A 76 -6.50 -5.88 1.69
N ILE A 77 -5.41 -5.25 1.24
CA ILE A 77 -5.46 -4.04 0.41
C ILE A 77 -6.21 -4.33 -0.88
N LYS A 78 -5.91 -5.45 -1.57
CA LYS A 78 -6.64 -5.84 -2.79
C LYS A 78 -8.12 -6.06 -2.52
N GLU A 79 -8.49 -6.71 -1.42
CA GLU A 79 -9.89 -6.91 -1.06
C GLU A 79 -10.64 -5.60 -0.81
N VAL A 80 -10.01 -4.64 -0.14
CA VAL A 80 -10.58 -3.30 0.03
C VAL A 80 -10.68 -2.60 -1.32
N LEU A 81 -9.64 -2.64 -2.15
CA LEU A 81 -9.65 -2.04 -3.49
C LEU A 81 -10.75 -2.61 -4.39
N LYS A 82 -11.03 -3.92 -4.33
CA LYS A 82 -12.15 -4.54 -5.08
C LYS A 82 -13.51 -3.99 -4.66
N LYS A 83 -13.66 -3.55 -3.41
CA LYS A 83 -14.91 -2.98 -2.88
C LYS A 83 -15.04 -1.49 -3.19
N ILE A 84 -13.94 -0.82 -3.54
CA ILE A 84 -13.95 0.59 -3.92
C ILE A 84 -14.29 0.65 -5.41
N PRO A 85 -15.45 1.22 -5.79
CA PRO A 85 -15.85 1.26 -7.17
C PRO A 85 -14.78 1.99 -7.98
N ASN A 86 -14.35 1.33 -9.06
CA ASN A 86 -13.38 1.86 -10.02
C ASN A 86 -14.08 2.90 -10.92
N SER A 87 -14.76 3.87 -10.32
CA SER A 87 -15.39 4.97 -11.03
C SER A 87 -14.28 5.93 -11.48
N ARG A 88 -13.61 5.61 -12.58
CA ARG A 88 -13.42 6.66 -13.57
C ARG A 88 -14.84 7.09 -13.95
N PRO A 89 -15.23 8.37 -13.82
CA PRO A 89 -16.46 8.79 -14.47
C PRO A 89 -16.32 8.39 -15.94
N GLU A 90 -17.18 7.48 -16.40
CA GLU A 90 -17.39 7.32 -17.83
C GLU A 90 -17.93 8.66 -18.29
N LEU A 91 -17.07 9.44 -18.96
CA LEU A 91 -17.48 10.64 -19.69
C LEU A 91 -18.37 10.14 -20.82
N ASN A 92 -19.68 10.06 -20.56
CA ASN A 92 -20.71 10.08 -21.60
C ASN A 92 -20.83 11.49 -22.17
#